data_AF-A0AAQ3Q646-F1
#
_entry.id   AF-A0AAQ3Q646-F1
#
_cell.length_a   1.000
_cell.length_b   1.000
_cell.length_c   1.000
_cell.angle_alpha   90.00
_cell.angle_beta   90.00
_cell.angle_gamma   90.00
#
_symmetry.space_group_name_H-M   'P 1'
#
loop_
_entity.id
_entity.type
_entity.pdbx_description
1 polymer ?
#
loop_
_entity_poly.entity_id
_entity_poly.type
_entity_poly.pdbx_seq_one_letter_code
_entity_poly.pdbx_strand_id
1 'polypeptide(L)'
;MLLRGFVRPVERCFGRLGGGDGLMWHMDLKPHSSGEFSIAVVQANNSLEDQGQVITSPSATFVGVYDGHGGPEASRFVSNHLFPHLDRIASEQGGLSTEVIKKAFDATEEEFTHLVKRSWLSRPQIASVGSCCLVGAITGDTLFVANLGDSRAVLGRRAVNDMTVVAERLSTDHNVSAEEVRKELAELHPDDEQIIVHTRGVWRVKGIIQVNKICFN
;
A
#
# COMPACT_ATOMS: atom_id res chain seq x y z
N MET A 1 -9.19 -32.68 27.34
CA MET A 1 -8.11 -31.73 27.00
C MET A 1 -7.40 -32.28 25.78
N LEU A 2 -7.73 -31.78 24.58
CA LEU A 2 -7.14 -32.19 23.31
C LEU A 2 -6.93 -30.93 22.47
N LEU A 3 -5.65 -30.62 22.23
CA LEU A 3 -5.18 -29.51 21.40
C LEU A 3 -5.59 -29.74 19.94
N ARG A 4 -6.34 -28.81 19.35
CA ARG A 4 -6.53 -28.73 17.90
C ARG A 4 -5.55 -27.72 17.33
N GLY A 5 -4.69 -28.20 16.44
CA GLY A 5 -3.64 -27.45 15.78
C GLY A 5 -4.17 -26.32 14.91
N PHE A 6 -3.58 -25.15 15.10
CA PHE A 6 -3.50 -24.10 14.11
C PHE A 6 -2.51 -24.50 12.99
N VAL A 7 -2.61 -23.79 11.87
CA VAL A 7 -1.72 -23.77 10.69
C VAL A 7 -2.23 -24.57 9.47
N ARG A 8 -2.95 -23.84 8.60
CA ARG A 8 -2.82 -23.92 7.14
C ARG A 8 -2.93 -22.50 6.56
N PRO A 9 -1.83 -21.85 6.13
CA PRO A 9 -1.88 -20.54 5.49
C PRO A 9 -1.53 -20.67 4.00
N VAL A 10 -2.42 -21.21 3.14
CA VAL A 10 -2.21 -21.17 1.67
C VAL A 10 -3.50 -21.25 0.84
N GLU A 11 -4.65 -20.70 1.29
CA GLU A 11 -5.89 -20.84 0.47
C GLU A 11 -6.87 -19.65 0.49
N ARG A 12 -6.44 -18.45 0.89
CA ARG A 12 -7.28 -17.25 0.80
C ARG A 12 -6.52 -16.10 0.15
N CYS A 13 -6.43 -16.12 -1.18
CA CYS A 13 -6.26 -14.93 -2.04
C CYS A 13 -6.46 -15.24 -3.54
N PHE A 14 -7.26 -16.26 -3.88
CA PHE A 14 -7.85 -16.35 -5.22
C PHE A 14 -9.36 -16.40 -5.05
N GLY A 15 -9.99 -15.22 -5.15
CA GLY A 15 -11.43 -15.10 -5.26
C GLY A 15 -11.90 -15.73 -6.57
N ARG A 16 -12.06 -17.04 -6.60
CA ARG A 16 -13.05 -17.69 -7.45
C ARG A 16 -14.14 -18.15 -6.49
N LEU A 17 -15.20 -17.35 -6.34
CA LEU A 17 -16.54 -17.75 -5.87
C LEU A 17 -17.41 -16.48 -5.70
N GLY A 18 -18.15 -16.16 -6.76
CA GLY A 18 -19.19 -15.14 -6.82
C GLY A 18 -19.55 -14.94 -8.29
N GLY A 19 -20.81 -15.17 -8.67
CA GLY A 19 -21.27 -15.09 -10.07
C GLY A 19 -21.33 -13.65 -10.60
N GLY A 20 -20.18 -13.00 -10.73
CA GLY A 20 -19.98 -11.66 -11.27
C GLY A 20 -18.84 -11.62 -12.30
N ASP A 21 -18.75 -10.51 -13.02
CA ASP A 21 -17.70 -10.21 -14.01
C ASP A 21 -16.31 -10.57 -13.48
N GLY A 22 -15.57 -11.43 -14.18
CA GLY A 22 -14.30 -12.00 -13.74
C GLY A 22 -13.17 -10.98 -13.56
N LEU A 23 -13.43 -9.71 -13.88
CA LEU A 23 -12.54 -8.57 -13.73
C LEU A 23 -12.75 -7.82 -12.39
N MET A 24 -13.79 -8.13 -11.63
CA MET A 24 -14.09 -7.47 -10.37
C MET A 24 -14.01 -8.46 -9.20
N TRP A 25 -13.40 -8.02 -8.11
CA TRP A 25 -13.57 -8.67 -6.82
C TRP A 25 -13.91 -7.64 -5.75
N HIS A 26 -14.74 -8.03 -4.81
CA HIS A 26 -15.14 -7.16 -3.70
C HIS A 26 -15.35 -7.96 -2.43
N MET A 27 -15.32 -7.22 -1.32
CA MET A 27 -15.79 -7.63 -0.02
C MET A 27 -16.90 -6.67 0.35
N ASP A 28 -18.12 -7.18 0.50
CA ASP A 28 -19.21 -6.40 1.08
C ASP A 28 -18.87 -5.94 2.49
N LEU A 29 -19.66 -5.01 3.00
CA LEU A 29 -19.48 -4.45 4.33
C LEU A 29 -19.42 -5.56 5.39
N LYS A 30 -18.28 -5.66 6.09
CA LYS A 30 -18.02 -6.69 7.11
C LYS A 30 -17.50 -6.06 8.40
N PRO A 31 -17.93 -6.61 9.56
CA PRO A 31 -17.44 -6.15 10.85
C PRO A 31 -15.97 -6.53 11.08
N HIS A 32 -15.22 -5.58 11.64
CA HIS A 32 -13.84 -5.68 12.13
C HIS A 32 -13.77 -5.03 13.51
N SER A 33 -12.64 -5.12 14.21
CA SER A 33 -12.53 -4.59 15.59
C SER A 33 -12.76 -3.07 15.69
N SER A 34 -12.51 -2.32 14.62
CA SER A 34 -12.59 -0.86 14.58
C SER A 34 -13.75 -0.31 13.74
N GLY A 35 -14.75 -1.14 13.41
CA GLY A 35 -15.91 -0.75 12.62
C GLY A 35 -16.20 -1.70 11.47
N GLU A 36 -16.95 -1.21 10.48
CA GLU A 36 -17.33 -2.00 9.31
C GLU A 36 -16.58 -1.53 8.07
N PHE A 37 -16.08 -2.49 7.28
CA PHE A 37 -15.27 -2.21 6.10
C PHE A 37 -15.76 -2.99 4.90
N SER A 38 -15.73 -2.34 3.74
CA SER A 38 -15.93 -2.96 2.43
C SER A 38 -14.76 -2.61 1.53
N ILE A 39 -14.42 -3.49 0.59
CA ILE A 39 -13.42 -3.21 -0.44
C ILE A 39 -13.96 -3.63 -1.80
N ALA A 40 -13.60 -2.90 -2.86
CA ALA A 40 -13.84 -3.30 -4.23
C ALA A 40 -12.61 -3.00 -5.05
N VAL A 41 -12.26 -3.91 -5.96
CA VAL A 41 -11.15 -3.80 -6.89
C VAL A 41 -11.65 -4.22 -8.26
N VAL A 42 -11.36 -3.39 -9.26
CA VAL A 42 -11.79 -3.60 -10.65
C VAL A 42 -10.56 -3.59 -11.53
N GLN A 43 -10.37 -4.65 -12.29
CA GLN A 43 -9.23 -4.82 -13.18
C GLN A 43 -9.42 -3.99 -14.45
N ALA A 44 -8.51 -3.03 -14.65
CA ALA A 44 -8.43 -2.23 -15.88
C ALA A 44 -7.35 -2.74 -16.86
N ASN A 45 -6.24 -3.26 -16.34
CA ASN A 45 -5.10 -3.76 -17.13
C ASN A 45 -5.26 -5.25 -17.48
N ASN A 46 -4.47 -5.75 -18.43
CA ASN A 46 -4.42 -7.19 -18.76
C ASN A 46 -4.06 -8.08 -17.56
N SER A 47 -3.25 -7.54 -16.64
CA SER A 47 -2.97 -8.13 -15.34
C SER A 47 -3.44 -7.17 -14.26
N LEU A 48 -4.16 -7.68 -13.25
CA LEU A 48 -4.48 -6.88 -12.07
C LEU A 48 -3.20 -6.71 -11.22
N GLU A 49 -2.64 -5.50 -11.28
CA GLU A 49 -1.48 -5.10 -10.47
C GLU A 49 -1.89 -4.63 -9.08
N ASP A 50 -3.06 -3.99 -8.96
CA ASP A 50 -3.58 -3.50 -7.68
C ASP A 50 -3.89 -4.63 -6.70
N GLN A 51 -3.51 -4.39 -5.44
CA GLN A 51 -3.91 -5.20 -4.31
C GLN A 51 -4.59 -4.32 -3.27
N GLY A 52 -5.47 -4.91 -2.48
CA GLY A 52 -6.04 -4.25 -1.32
C GLY A 52 -6.54 -5.24 -0.30
N GLN A 53 -6.56 -4.84 0.97
CA GLN A 53 -6.94 -5.73 2.06
C GLN A 53 -7.37 -4.98 3.31
N VAL A 54 -8.22 -5.62 4.10
CA VAL A 54 -8.56 -5.21 5.47
C VAL A 54 -8.35 -6.42 6.37
N ILE A 55 -7.56 -6.26 7.43
CA ILE A 55 -7.22 -7.33 8.37
C ILE A 55 -7.38 -6.83 9.80
N THR A 56 -8.02 -7.62 10.66
CA THR A 56 -7.99 -7.41 12.10
C THR A 56 -6.88 -8.25 12.72
N SER A 57 -5.99 -7.61 13.47
CA SER A 57 -4.97 -8.25 14.29
C SER A 57 -5.13 -7.85 15.77
N PRO A 58 -4.39 -8.50 16.70
CA PRO A 58 -4.36 -8.07 18.10
C PRO A 58 -3.89 -6.62 18.29
N SER A 59 -3.05 -6.12 17.37
CA SER A 59 -2.47 -4.77 17.46
C SER A 59 -3.40 -3.68 16.90
N ALA A 60 -4.15 -3.97 15.83
CA ALA A 60 -5.02 -3.00 15.15
C ALA A 60 -5.97 -3.63 14.12
N THR A 61 -6.91 -2.81 13.60
CA THR A 61 -7.45 -3.02 12.25
C THR A 61 -6.55 -2.33 11.24
N PHE A 62 -5.99 -3.10 10.31
CA PHE A 62 -5.15 -2.63 9.22
C PHE A 62 -5.94 -2.59 7.90
N VAL A 63 -5.77 -1.52 7.14
CA VAL A 63 -6.33 -1.30 5.80
C VAL A 63 -5.19 -0.98 4.86
N GLY A 64 -5.12 -1.64 3.71
CA GLY A 64 -4.03 -1.48 2.74
C GLY A 64 -4.56 -1.33 1.32
N VAL A 65 -3.99 -0.39 0.58
CA VAL A 65 -4.17 -0.21 -0.86
C VAL A 65 -2.79 -0.13 -1.50
N TYR A 66 -2.56 -0.95 -2.52
CA TYR A 66 -1.26 -1.10 -3.16
C TYR A 66 -1.44 -1.06 -4.68
N ASP A 67 -1.03 0.04 -5.30
CA ASP A 67 -1.09 0.24 -6.75
C ASP A 67 0.25 -0.21 -7.35
N GLY A 68 0.23 -1.38 -8.00
CA GLY A 68 1.41 -2.00 -8.58
C GLY A 68 1.69 -1.50 -9.99
N HIS A 69 2.95 -1.41 -10.38
CA HIS A 69 3.34 -1.06 -11.75
C HIS A 69 4.56 -1.85 -12.21
N GLY A 70 4.60 -2.13 -13.52
CA GLY A 70 5.65 -2.94 -14.14
C GLY A 70 5.48 -4.44 -13.91
N GLY A 71 4.42 -4.85 -13.21
CA GLY A 71 4.12 -6.21 -12.76
C GLY A 71 3.46 -6.23 -11.37
N PRO A 72 2.65 -7.27 -11.06
CA PRO A 72 1.95 -7.37 -9.78
C PRO A 72 2.82 -7.87 -8.62
N GLU A 73 4.10 -8.19 -8.87
CA GLU A 73 4.97 -8.83 -7.87
C GLU A 73 5.21 -7.97 -6.63
N ALA A 74 5.46 -6.67 -6.81
CA ALA A 74 5.72 -5.76 -5.69
C ALA A 74 4.49 -5.55 -4.81
N SER A 75 3.34 -5.22 -5.40
CA SER A 75 2.08 -5.01 -4.68
C SER A 75 1.63 -6.26 -3.93
N ARG A 76 1.77 -7.44 -4.54
CA ARG A 76 1.52 -8.75 -3.89
C ARG A 76 2.51 -9.05 -2.77
N PHE A 77 3.76 -8.65 -2.93
CA PHE A 77 4.74 -8.84 -1.86
C PHE A 77 4.38 -7.98 -0.65
N VAL A 78 4.14 -6.69 -0.86
CA VAL A 78 3.76 -5.76 0.20
C VAL A 78 2.48 -6.23 0.90
N SER A 79 1.45 -6.63 0.16
CA SER A 79 0.19 -7.10 0.75
C SER A 79 0.39 -8.32 1.67
N ASN A 80 1.33 -9.21 1.33
CA ASN A 80 1.55 -10.43 2.10
C ASN A 80 2.50 -10.27 3.30
N HIS A 81 3.39 -9.25 3.31
CA HIS A 81 4.47 -9.16 4.31
C HIS A 81 4.34 -7.95 5.24
N LEU A 82 3.78 -6.83 4.78
CA LEU A 82 3.77 -5.59 5.56
C LEU A 82 2.97 -5.69 6.86
N PHE A 83 1.76 -6.27 6.80
CA PHE A 83 0.91 -6.40 8.00
C PHE A 83 1.46 -7.42 9.01
N PRO A 84 1.99 -8.58 8.60
CA PRO A 84 2.76 -9.43 9.51
C PRO A 84 3.93 -8.72 10.19
N HIS A 85 4.69 -7.90 9.46
CA HIS A 85 5.77 -7.10 10.06
C HIS A 85 5.24 -6.07 11.06
N LEU A 86 4.15 -5.36 10.72
CA LEU A 86 3.50 -4.42 11.64
C LEU A 86 3.06 -5.10 12.94
N ASP A 87 2.34 -6.22 12.84
CA ASP A 87 1.80 -6.90 14.02
C ASP A 87 2.89 -7.48 14.91
N ARG A 88 3.93 -8.08 14.31
CA ARG A 88 5.10 -8.60 15.04
C ARG A 88 5.86 -7.48 15.76
N ILE A 89 6.22 -6.41 15.04
CA ILE A 89 7.03 -5.31 15.59
C ILE A 89 6.22 -4.52 16.63
N ALA A 90 4.91 -4.33 16.41
CA ALA A 90 4.03 -3.71 17.40
C ALA A 90 3.96 -4.55 18.69
N SER A 91 3.84 -5.87 18.57
CA SER A 91 3.84 -6.77 19.72
C SER A 91 5.15 -6.71 20.50
N GLU A 92 6.30 -6.63 19.81
CA GLU A 92 7.63 -6.50 20.43
C GLU A 92 7.84 -5.15 21.13
N GLN A 93 7.24 -4.06 20.62
CA GLN A 93 7.41 -2.69 21.13
C GLN A 93 6.25 -2.19 22.01
N GLY A 94 5.26 -3.04 22.28
CA GLY A 94 4.15 -2.73 23.20
C GLY A 94 3.02 -1.90 22.58
N GLY A 95 2.89 -1.89 21.25
CA GLY A 95 1.81 -1.23 20.53
C GLY A 95 2.25 -0.64 19.19
N LEU A 96 1.30 -0.08 18.44
CA LEU A 96 1.60 0.67 17.23
C LEU A 96 2.13 2.07 17.56
N SER A 97 3.13 2.48 16.81
CA SER A 97 3.64 3.85 16.79
C SER A 97 4.14 4.19 15.38
N THR A 98 4.48 5.45 15.15
CA THR A 98 5.12 5.90 13.91
C THR A 98 6.43 5.17 13.63
N GLU A 99 7.20 4.85 14.67
CA GLU A 99 8.47 4.13 14.57
C GLU A 99 8.25 2.66 14.21
N VAL A 100 7.22 2.03 14.78
CA VAL A 100 6.84 0.66 14.44
C VAL A 100 6.43 0.57 12.97
N ILE A 101 5.64 1.54 12.50
CA ILE A 101 5.22 1.60 11.09
C ILE A 101 6.45 1.74 10.20
N LYS A 102 7.33 2.70 10.46
CA LYS A 102 8.57 2.88 9.68
C LYS A 102 9.41 1.60 9.63
N LYS A 103 9.66 0.97 10.78
CA LYS A 103 10.42 -0.30 10.86
C LYS A 103 9.77 -1.43 10.07
N ALA A 104 8.43 -1.50 10.03
CA ALA A 104 7.73 -2.51 9.26
C ALA A 104 7.86 -2.28 7.76
N PHE A 105 7.79 -1.01 7.31
CA PHE A 105 8.10 -0.63 5.94
C PHE A 105 9.55 -0.96 5.59
N ASP A 106 10.51 -0.57 6.42
CA ASP A 106 11.94 -0.86 6.20
C ASP A 106 12.22 -2.38 6.11
N ALA A 107 11.62 -3.17 7.00
CA ALA A 107 11.78 -4.63 6.98
C ALA A 107 11.16 -5.26 5.71
N THR A 108 9.98 -4.77 5.29
CA THR A 108 9.36 -5.19 4.03
C THR A 108 10.27 -4.81 2.86
N GLU A 109 10.85 -3.61 2.90
CA GLU A 109 11.72 -3.07 1.86
C GLU A 109 13.01 -3.90 1.71
N GLU A 110 13.64 -4.24 2.83
CA GLU A 110 14.84 -5.05 2.87
C GLU A 110 14.58 -6.47 2.32
N GLU A 111 13.46 -7.08 2.71
CA GLU A 111 13.13 -8.46 2.34
C GLU A 111 12.88 -8.62 0.84
N PHE A 112 12.14 -7.70 0.22
CA PHE A 112 11.95 -7.74 -1.23
C PHE A 112 13.22 -7.35 -1.98
N THR A 113 14.05 -6.44 -1.46
CA THR A 113 15.36 -6.15 -2.06
C THR A 113 16.21 -7.43 -2.13
N HIS A 114 16.17 -8.27 -1.09
CA HIS A 114 16.79 -9.59 -1.12
C HIS A 114 16.13 -10.53 -2.15
N LEU A 115 14.81 -10.52 -2.28
CA LEU A 115 14.10 -11.28 -3.31
C LEU A 115 14.54 -10.88 -4.72
N VAL A 116 14.63 -9.58 -5.01
CA VAL A 116 15.07 -9.02 -6.29
C VAL A 116 16.49 -9.47 -6.60
N LYS A 117 17.44 -9.27 -5.67
CA LYS A 117 18.85 -9.68 -5.84
C LYS A 117 18.99 -11.16 -6.16
N ARG A 118 18.24 -12.01 -5.47
CA ARG A 118 18.26 -13.48 -5.67
C ARG A 118 17.62 -13.90 -6.99
N SER A 119 16.62 -13.15 -7.46
CA SER A 119 15.84 -13.49 -8.66
C SER A 119 16.36 -12.83 -9.92
N TRP A 120 17.21 -11.81 -9.82
CA TRP A 120 17.69 -10.98 -10.92
C TRP A 120 18.24 -11.78 -12.12
N LEU A 121 19.08 -12.79 -11.86
CA LEU A 121 19.71 -13.57 -12.93
C LEU A 121 18.71 -14.43 -13.74
N SER A 122 17.62 -14.87 -13.11
CA SER A 122 16.60 -15.71 -13.75
C SER A 122 15.37 -14.92 -14.23
N ARG A 123 15.10 -13.78 -13.59
CA ARG A 123 13.94 -12.90 -13.82
C ARG A 123 14.34 -11.43 -13.65
N PRO A 124 15.13 -10.84 -14.58
CA PRO A 124 15.62 -9.47 -14.45
C PRO A 124 14.50 -8.42 -14.39
N GLN A 125 13.33 -8.70 -14.96
CA GLN A 125 12.16 -7.81 -14.92
C GLN A 125 11.67 -7.50 -13.49
N ILE A 126 12.03 -8.32 -12.49
CA ILE A 126 11.67 -8.06 -11.09
C ILE A 126 12.33 -6.79 -10.53
N ALA A 127 13.38 -6.26 -11.15
CA ALA A 127 13.98 -4.99 -10.70
C ALA A 127 13.24 -3.75 -11.24
N SER A 128 12.29 -3.93 -12.17
CA SER A 128 11.48 -2.84 -12.72
C SER A 128 10.04 -2.84 -12.21
N VAL A 129 9.70 -3.75 -11.30
CA VAL A 129 8.39 -3.72 -10.63
C VAL A 129 8.45 -2.81 -9.41
N GLY A 130 7.35 -2.16 -9.11
CA GLY A 130 7.20 -1.34 -7.91
C GLY A 130 5.75 -1.24 -7.49
N SER A 131 5.50 -0.64 -6.32
CA SER A 131 4.14 -0.42 -5.83
C SER A 131 4.04 0.86 -5.04
N CYS A 132 2.99 1.66 -5.29
CA CYS A 132 2.52 2.58 -4.26
C CYS A 132 1.99 1.77 -3.09
N CYS A 133 2.01 2.35 -1.89
CA CYS A 133 1.55 1.71 -0.67
C CYS A 133 0.89 2.75 0.24
N LEU A 134 -0.42 2.60 0.42
CA LEU A 134 -1.19 3.36 1.39
C LEU A 134 -1.68 2.41 2.48
N VAL A 135 -1.38 2.74 3.73
CA VAL A 135 -1.81 1.98 4.91
C VAL A 135 -2.55 2.88 5.87
N GLY A 136 -3.72 2.42 6.30
CA GLY A 136 -4.43 2.89 7.50
C GLY A 136 -4.31 1.86 8.62
N ALA A 137 -3.97 2.27 9.83
CA ALA A 137 -3.96 1.40 11.01
C ALA A 137 -4.77 2.06 12.13
N ILE A 138 -5.80 1.36 12.61
CA ILE A 138 -6.72 1.87 13.64
C ILE A 138 -6.54 1.05 14.92
N THR A 139 -6.16 1.72 15.99
CA THR A 139 -6.00 1.12 17.32
C THR A 139 -6.48 2.10 18.39
N GLY A 140 -7.40 1.64 19.24
CA GLY A 140 -8.16 2.53 20.12
C GLY A 140 -8.82 3.67 19.34
N ASP A 141 -8.58 4.90 19.77
CA ASP A 141 -9.09 6.13 19.13
C ASP A 141 -8.08 6.77 18.16
N THR A 142 -7.00 6.06 17.81
CA THR A 142 -5.94 6.58 16.94
C THR A 142 -5.97 5.93 15.57
N LEU A 143 -6.01 6.76 14.52
CA LEU A 143 -5.80 6.37 13.13
C LEU A 143 -4.40 6.82 12.69
N PHE A 144 -3.55 5.86 12.35
CA PHE A 144 -2.30 6.12 11.65
C PHE A 144 -2.51 5.99 10.15
N VAL A 145 -1.97 6.93 9.38
CA VAL A 145 -1.94 6.88 7.91
C VAL A 145 -0.50 6.98 7.44
N ALA A 146 -0.05 5.99 6.68
CA ALA A 146 1.25 5.98 6.01
C ALA A 146 1.05 5.88 4.51
N ASN A 147 1.67 6.77 3.75
CA ASN A 147 1.54 6.84 2.30
C ASN A 147 2.90 6.89 1.61
N LEU A 148 3.14 5.97 0.69
CA LEU A 148 4.23 5.97 -0.26
C LEU A 148 3.62 5.92 -1.66
N GLY A 149 3.74 7.02 -2.40
CA GLY A 149 3.19 7.16 -3.73
C GLY A 149 1.96 8.04 -3.79
N ASP A 150 1.12 7.84 -4.79
CA ASP A 150 0.01 8.72 -5.17
C ASP A 150 -1.39 8.15 -4.93
N SER A 151 -1.46 7.01 -4.23
CA SER A 151 -2.67 6.59 -3.52
C SER A 151 -3.05 7.60 -2.43
N ARG A 152 -4.33 7.63 -2.03
CA ARG A 152 -4.82 8.66 -1.11
C ARG A 152 -5.84 8.18 -0.08
N ALA A 153 -5.65 8.60 1.17
CA ALA A 153 -6.63 8.47 2.24
C ALA A 153 -7.42 9.78 2.45
N VAL A 154 -8.75 9.67 2.57
CA VAL A 154 -9.66 10.78 2.83
C VAL A 154 -10.65 10.37 3.91
N LEU A 155 -10.82 11.21 4.93
CA LEU A 155 -11.79 11.05 6.01
C LEU A 155 -13.06 11.82 5.69
N GLY A 156 -14.20 11.14 5.65
CA GLY A 156 -15.51 11.79 5.64
C GLY A 156 -15.97 12.08 7.06
N ARG A 157 -16.03 13.35 7.46
CA ARG A 157 -16.49 13.79 8.78
C ARG A 157 -17.87 14.44 8.66
N ARG A 158 -18.87 13.90 9.36
CA ARG A 158 -20.19 14.54 9.45
C ARG A 158 -20.16 15.69 10.44
N ALA A 159 -20.65 16.87 10.05
CA ALA A 159 -20.75 18.01 10.97
C ALA A 159 -21.79 17.73 12.06
N VAL A 160 -21.52 18.17 13.30
CA VAL A 160 -22.41 17.90 14.46
C VAL A 160 -23.78 18.56 14.31
N ASN A 161 -23.84 19.69 13.61
CA ASN A 161 -25.03 20.54 13.54
C ASN A 161 -25.72 20.57 12.17
N ASP A 162 -25.20 19.84 11.18
CA ASP A 162 -25.74 19.81 9.82
C ASP A 162 -25.63 18.41 9.21
N MET A 163 -26.45 18.12 8.20
CA MET A 163 -26.31 16.89 7.40
C MET A 163 -25.13 16.94 6.41
N THR A 164 -24.23 17.91 6.56
CA THR A 164 -23.07 18.07 5.70
C THR A 164 -21.95 17.11 6.09
N VAL A 165 -21.32 16.51 5.08
CA VAL A 165 -20.12 15.68 5.23
C VAL A 165 -18.96 16.48 4.65
N VAL A 166 -17.92 16.68 5.46
CA VAL A 166 -16.68 17.33 5.05
C VAL A 166 -15.66 16.24 4.72
N ALA A 167 -15.03 16.36 3.55
CA ALA A 167 -13.91 15.51 3.15
C ALA A 167 -12.60 16.14 3.64
N GLU A 168 -11.88 15.41 4.49
CA GLU A 168 -10.59 15.82 5.03
C GLU A 168 -9.50 14.88 4.49
N ARG A 169 -8.52 15.45 3.78
CA ARG A 169 -7.41 14.69 3.22
C ARG A 169 -6.44 14.28 4.33
N LEU A 170 -6.10 12.99 4.41
CA LEU A 170 -5.21 12.44 5.44
C LEU A 170 -3.80 12.09 4.94
N SER A 171 -3.58 12.08 3.62
CA SER A 171 -2.28 11.81 3.02
C SER A 171 -1.94 12.78 1.89
N THR A 172 -0.66 13.11 1.73
CA THR A 172 -0.14 13.87 0.59
C THR A 172 0.38 12.91 -0.47
N ASP A 173 0.06 13.17 -1.73
CA ASP A 173 0.51 12.32 -2.84
C ASP A 173 1.97 12.64 -3.17
N HIS A 174 2.74 11.59 -3.42
CA HIS A 174 4.14 11.66 -3.81
C HIS A 174 4.25 11.50 -5.34
N ASN A 175 3.82 12.54 -6.06
CA ASN A 175 3.74 12.56 -7.52
C ASN A 175 4.37 13.84 -8.10
N VAL A 176 5.23 13.73 -9.12
CA VAL A 176 5.95 14.86 -9.73
C VAL A 176 5.06 15.78 -10.58
N SER A 177 3.76 15.51 -10.68
CA SER A 177 2.79 16.52 -11.15
C SER A 177 2.70 17.70 -10.19
N ALA A 178 2.89 17.47 -8.88
CA ALA A 178 3.00 18.51 -7.87
C ALA A 178 4.34 19.24 -7.95
N GLU A 179 4.32 20.57 -7.87
CA GLU A 179 5.52 21.39 -8.01
C GLU A 179 6.47 21.24 -6.82
N GLU A 180 5.91 21.09 -5.63
CA GLU A 180 6.65 20.92 -4.37
C GLU A 180 7.48 19.64 -4.41
N VAL A 181 6.89 18.55 -4.92
CA VAL A 181 7.57 17.27 -5.11
C VAL A 181 8.69 17.37 -6.16
N ARG A 182 8.48 18.15 -7.23
CA ARG A 182 9.54 18.43 -8.21
C ARG A 182 10.71 19.19 -7.60
N LYS A 183 10.44 20.20 -6.76
CA LYS A 183 11.49 20.97 -6.07
C LYS A 183 12.28 20.08 -5.11
N GLU A 184 11.60 19.32 -4.26
CA GLU A 184 12.24 18.36 -3.34
C GLU A 184 13.15 17.39 -4.10
N LEU A 185 12.66 16.81 -5.20
CA LEU A 185 13.42 15.83 -5.96
C LEU A 185 14.62 16.46 -6.70
N ALA A 186 14.50 17.68 -7.21
CA ALA A 186 15.62 18.39 -7.82
C ALA A 186 16.71 18.75 -6.79
N GLU A 187 16.33 19.12 -5.56
CA GLU A 187 17.27 19.42 -4.47
C GLU A 187 18.05 18.19 -4.00
N LEU A 188 17.42 17.01 -4.00
CA LEU A 188 18.07 15.74 -3.66
C LEU A 188 19.03 15.23 -4.75
N HIS A 189 18.86 15.67 -5.99
CA HIS A 189 19.64 15.23 -7.15
C HIS A 189 20.17 16.41 -7.97
N PRO A 190 21.03 17.28 -7.39
CA PRO A 190 21.48 18.51 -8.05
C PRO A 190 22.30 18.24 -9.33
N ASP A 191 22.93 17.07 -9.44
CA ASP A 191 23.79 16.69 -10.56
C ASP A 191 23.07 15.87 -11.65
N ASP A 192 21.78 15.57 -11.50
CA ASP A 192 20.99 14.80 -12.45
C ASP A 192 19.98 15.71 -13.18
N GLU A 193 20.43 16.38 -14.25
CA GLU A 193 19.57 17.25 -15.07
C GLU A 193 18.36 16.52 -15.68
N GLN A 194 18.40 15.18 -15.74
CA GLN A 194 17.32 14.35 -16.27
C GLN A 194 16.42 13.78 -15.17
N ILE A 195 16.61 14.19 -13.91
CA ILE A 195 15.82 13.66 -12.80
C ILE A 195 14.32 13.90 -13.00
N ILE A 196 13.94 15.05 -13.54
CA ILE A 196 12.55 15.43 -13.82
C ILE A 196 12.42 15.82 -15.29
N VAL A 197 11.63 15.04 -16.04
CA VAL A 197 11.43 15.24 -17.48
C VAL A 197 9.94 15.44 -17.76
N HIS A 198 9.60 16.53 -18.46
CA HIS A 198 8.27 16.71 -19.01
C HIS A 198 8.18 16.01 -20.37
N THR A 199 7.40 14.94 -20.45
CA THR A 199 7.24 14.15 -21.68
C THR A 199 5.81 13.67 -21.83
N ARG A 200 5.31 13.67 -23.07
CA ARG A 200 3.93 13.25 -23.40
C ARG A 200 2.86 13.98 -22.57
N GLY A 201 3.08 15.26 -22.28
CA GLY A 201 2.13 16.12 -21.56
C GLY A 201 2.08 15.92 -20.04
N VAL A 202 2.98 15.12 -19.47
CA VAL A 202 3.07 14.91 -18.01
C VAL A 202 4.52 14.95 -17.53
N TRP A 203 4.70 15.28 -16.25
CA TRP A 203 6.00 15.23 -15.57
C TRP A 203 6.32 13.81 -15.13
N ARG A 204 7.56 13.37 -15.32
CA ARG A 204 8.03 12.03 -14.95
C ARG A 204 9.44 12.07 -14.36
N VAL A 205 9.70 11.22 -13.37
CA VAL A 205 11.03 10.90 -12.86
C VAL A 205 11.79 10.14 -13.95
N LYS A 206 12.94 10.69 -14.39
CA LYS A 206 13.78 10.14 -15.47
C LYS A 206 13.03 9.85 -16.78
N GLY A 207 11.89 10.51 -17.00
CA GLY A 207 11.02 10.26 -18.16
C GLY A 207 10.19 8.97 -18.08
N ILE A 208 10.24 8.22 -16.97
CA ILE A 208 9.64 6.88 -16.85
C ILE A 208 8.34 6.91 -16.05
N ILE A 209 8.37 7.33 -14.79
CA ILE A 209 7.25 7.19 -13.84
C ILE A 209 6.83 8.55 -13.24
N GLN A 210 5.57 8.73 -12.86
CA GLN A 210 5.09 9.99 -12.25
C GLN A 210 5.22 10.01 -10.72
N VAL A 211 5.41 8.86 -10.09
CA VAL A 211 5.50 8.69 -8.65
C VAL A 211 6.96 8.79 -8.22
N ASN A 212 7.28 9.58 -7.19
CA ASN A 212 8.66 9.76 -6.73
C ASN A 212 9.02 8.94 -5.49
N LYS A 213 8.03 8.42 -4.76
CA LYS A 213 8.23 7.52 -3.62
C LYS A 213 7.33 6.31 -3.81
N ILE A 214 7.91 5.12 -3.87
CA ILE A 214 7.19 3.85 -4.00
C ILE A 214 7.88 2.82 -3.10
N CYS A 215 7.14 1.78 -2.68
CA CYS A 215 7.80 0.58 -2.22
C CYS A 215 8.51 -0.02 -3.43
N PHE A 216 9.83 -0.17 -3.32
CA PHE A 216 10.69 -0.72 -4.36
C PHE A 216 10.77 0.12 -5.64
N ASN A 217 11.69 1.09 -5.67
CA ASN A 217 12.59 1.44 -6.79
C ASN A 217 13.61 2.50 -6.34
#